data_AF-T1CDH4-F1
#
_entry.id   AF-T1CDH4-F1
#
_cell.length_a   1.000
_cell.length_b   1.000
_cell.length_c   1.000
_cell.angle_alpha   90.00
_cell.angle_beta   90.00
_cell.angle_gamma   90.00
#
_symmetry.space_group_name_H-M   'P 1'
#
loop_
_entity.id
_entity.type
_entity.pdbx_description
1 polymer ?
#
loop_
_entity_poly.entity_id
_entity_poly.type
_entity_poly.pdbx_seq_one_letter_code
_entity_poly.pdbx_strand_id
1 'polypeptide(L)'
;MGGIMVGIQPVSGWSLGVQRVMIWGGGAAGGESLSEIMQAFINPAKAQSTGFNAGTRVVAKQEASVTSDFIFPGPEPFSVYFEYAANDTSMGRSYLFGKPDISAGIDFAHLGPFDLTYEFNSWSPTWYVHGATNVQTGYQYGITNDYQSIGNWFGDQRVLATASTFADQVGGQSNMLRVGWTPPFGGYLQLRLRELANEAQTEF
;
A
#
# COMPACT_ATOMS: atom_id res chain seq x y z
N MET A 1 10.47 -10.72 -5.50
CA MET A 1 9.14 -10.06 -5.46
C MET A 1 8.45 -10.31 -6.78
N GLY A 2 7.14 -10.46 -6.76
CA GLY A 2 6.30 -10.51 -7.95
C GLY A 2 4.83 -10.34 -7.56
N GLY A 3 3.99 -10.08 -8.55
CA GLY A 3 2.59 -9.79 -8.32
C GLY A 3 1.75 -9.91 -9.58
N ILE A 4 0.43 -9.81 -9.40
CA ILE A 4 -0.56 -9.78 -10.47
C ILE A 4 -1.44 -8.55 -10.22
N MET A 5 -1.76 -7.85 -11.30
CA MET A 5 -2.76 -6.80 -11.34
C MET A 5 -3.76 -7.15 -12.44
N VAL A 6 -5.04 -7.08 -12.13
CA VAL A 6 -6.14 -7.24 -13.09
C VAL A 6 -7.04 -6.03 -12.97
N GLY A 7 -7.36 -5.41 -14.11
CA GLY A 7 -8.27 -4.28 -14.18
C GLY A 7 -9.39 -4.54 -15.17
N ILE A 8 -10.57 -4.01 -14.88
CA ILE A 8 -11.72 -4.01 -15.77
C ILE A 8 -12.33 -2.61 -15.82
N GLN A 9 -13.03 -2.33 -16.91
CA GLN A 9 -13.86 -1.14 -17.06
C GLN A 9 -15.30 -1.59 -17.31
N PRO A 10 -16.12 -1.77 -16.26
CA PRO A 10 -17.48 -2.30 -16.42
C PRO A 10 -18.37 -1.37 -17.27
N VAL A 11 -18.16 -0.07 -17.14
CA VAL A 11 -18.78 0.98 -17.94
C VAL A 11 -17.76 2.07 -18.25
N SER A 12 -17.97 2.81 -19.33
CA SER A 12 -17.09 3.93 -19.70
C SER A 12 -16.95 4.93 -18.55
N GLY A 13 -15.72 5.30 -18.24
CA GLY A 13 -15.40 6.22 -17.15
C GLY A 13 -15.28 5.56 -15.77
N TRP A 14 -15.60 4.27 -15.58
CA TRP A 14 -15.40 3.58 -14.31
C TRP A 14 -14.44 2.41 -14.43
N SER A 15 -13.29 2.51 -13.78
CA SER A 15 -12.27 1.46 -13.73
C SER A 15 -12.26 0.81 -12.35
N LEU A 16 -12.15 -0.52 -12.32
CA LEU A 16 -11.94 -1.30 -11.11
C LEU A 16 -10.68 -2.14 -11.28
N GLY A 17 -9.83 -2.18 -10.25
CA GLY A 17 -8.61 -2.97 -10.23
C GLY A 17 -8.52 -3.84 -8.99
N VAL A 18 -7.86 -4.97 -9.14
CA VAL A 18 -7.39 -5.79 -8.03
C VAL A 18 -5.92 -6.11 -8.26
N GLN A 19 -5.10 -5.95 -7.22
CA GLN A 19 -3.71 -6.34 -7.28
C GLN A 19 -3.28 -7.12 -6.04
N ARG A 20 -2.27 -7.97 -6.24
CA ARG A 20 -1.57 -8.65 -5.17
C ARG A 20 -0.10 -8.72 -5.48
N VAL A 21 0.71 -8.34 -4.50
CA VAL A 21 2.16 -8.45 -4.51
C VAL A 21 2.61 -9.42 -3.42
N MET A 22 3.68 -10.15 -3.71
CA MET A 22 4.32 -11.05 -2.78
C MET A 22 5.84 -10.89 -2.82
N ILE A 23 6.44 -10.92 -1.64
CA ILE A 23 7.88 -11.07 -1.45
C ILE A 23 8.11 -12.45 -0.83
N TRP A 24 8.95 -13.26 -1.50
CA TRP A 24 9.30 -14.61 -1.08
C TRP A 24 10.81 -14.82 -1.19
N GLY A 25 11.31 -15.78 -0.41
CA GLY A 25 12.72 -16.16 -0.31
C GLY A 25 13.67 -15.10 0.27
N GLY A 26 14.96 -15.44 0.31
CA GLY A 26 16.06 -14.60 0.78
C GLY A 26 16.37 -14.75 2.28
N GLY A 27 17.66 -14.73 2.65
CA GLY A 27 18.11 -14.71 4.05
C GLY A 27 17.43 -15.74 4.96
N ALA A 28 16.90 -15.30 6.11
CA ALA A 28 16.17 -16.13 7.06
C ALA A 28 14.84 -16.71 6.53
N ALA A 29 14.28 -16.12 5.46
CA ALA A 29 13.13 -16.66 4.71
C ALA A 29 13.54 -17.71 3.65
N GLY A 30 14.85 -17.91 3.41
CA GLY A 30 15.42 -19.05 2.68
C GLY A 30 14.99 -19.19 1.23
N GLY A 31 14.89 -20.43 0.73
CA GLY A 31 14.44 -20.72 -0.62
C GLY A 31 13.16 -21.53 -0.56
N GLU A 32 12.07 -20.96 -1.06
CA GLU A 32 10.77 -21.61 -1.18
C GLU A 32 10.63 -22.19 -2.59
N SER A 33 10.01 -23.37 -2.72
CA SER A 33 9.77 -23.95 -4.03
C SER A 33 8.75 -23.11 -4.82
N LEU A 34 8.79 -23.16 -6.16
CA LEU A 34 7.79 -22.48 -7.00
C LEU A 34 6.35 -22.91 -6.65
N SER A 35 6.18 -24.18 -6.25
CA SER A 35 4.89 -24.70 -5.78
C SER A 35 4.41 -24.01 -4.49
N GLU A 36 5.28 -23.83 -3.50
CA GLU A 36 4.95 -23.15 -2.25
C GLU A 36 4.65 -21.66 -2.46
N ILE A 37 5.38 -21.00 -3.36
CA ILE A 37 5.13 -19.61 -3.75
C ILE A 37 3.75 -19.47 -4.41
N MET A 38 3.41 -20.35 -5.35
CA MET A 38 2.10 -20.33 -6.00
C MET A 38 0.96 -20.67 -5.02
N GLN A 39 1.19 -21.59 -4.08
CA GLN A 39 0.23 -21.89 -3.03
C GLN A 39 0.04 -20.71 -2.07
N ALA A 40 1.11 -19.99 -1.72
CA ALA A 40 1.03 -18.77 -0.92
C ALA A 40 0.19 -17.70 -1.62
N PHE A 41 0.32 -17.60 -2.95
CA PHE A 41 -0.39 -16.61 -3.74
C PHE A 41 -1.90 -16.87 -3.77
N ILE A 42 -2.30 -18.13 -3.89
CA ILE A 42 -3.72 -18.56 -3.96
C ILE A 42 -4.34 -18.67 -2.56
N ASN A 43 -3.60 -19.14 -1.56
CA ASN A 43 -4.06 -19.34 -0.20
C ASN A 43 -3.19 -18.56 0.82
N PRO A 44 -3.36 -17.23 0.87
CA PRO A 44 -2.53 -16.34 1.69
C PRO A 44 -2.69 -16.61 3.18
N ALA A 45 -3.91 -16.95 3.63
CA ALA A 45 -4.21 -17.18 5.04
C ALA A 45 -3.37 -18.31 5.65
N LYS A 46 -3.19 -19.41 4.89
CA LYS A 46 -2.39 -20.57 5.31
C LYS A 46 -0.90 -20.26 5.31
N ALA A 47 -0.42 -19.47 4.34
CA ALA A 47 0.97 -19.05 4.27
C ALA A 47 1.36 -18.09 5.40
N GLN A 48 0.42 -17.24 5.84
CA GLN A 48 0.64 -16.21 6.85
C GLN A 48 0.66 -16.77 8.28
N SER A 49 -0.17 -17.78 8.59
CA SER A 49 -0.38 -18.22 9.99
C SER A 49 0.46 -19.43 10.43
N THR A 50 0.97 -20.25 9.51
CA THR A 50 1.76 -21.45 9.90
C THR A 50 2.93 -21.81 8.98
N GLY A 51 3.07 -21.15 7.83
CA GLY A 51 3.84 -21.72 6.72
C GLY A 51 3.23 -23.05 6.23
N PHE A 52 3.78 -23.62 5.16
CA PHE A 52 3.24 -24.88 4.59
C PHE A 52 3.77 -26.16 5.26
N ASN A 53 4.71 -26.06 6.22
CA ASN A 53 5.34 -27.20 6.91
C ASN A 53 5.37 -27.03 8.44
N ALA A 54 5.28 -28.15 9.18
CA ALA A 54 5.34 -28.20 10.64
C ALA A 54 6.74 -27.76 11.13
N GLY A 55 6.82 -26.58 11.75
CA GLY A 55 8.10 -25.90 12.07
C GLY A 55 8.12 -24.39 11.76
N THR A 56 6.96 -23.82 11.41
CA THR A 56 6.57 -22.41 11.44
C THR A 56 7.60 -21.42 10.88
N ARG A 57 7.58 -21.28 9.55
CA ARG A 57 8.30 -20.24 8.83
C ARG A 57 7.33 -19.47 7.93
N VAL A 58 7.41 -18.15 7.95
CA VAL A 58 6.71 -17.30 6.97
C VAL A 58 7.32 -17.52 5.60
N VAL A 59 6.51 -18.08 4.69
CA VAL A 59 6.88 -18.42 3.31
C VAL A 59 6.96 -17.16 2.44
N ALA A 60 6.18 -16.13 2.77
CA ALA A 60 6.16 -14.87 2.04
C ALA A 60 5.49 -13.73 2.82
N LYS A 61 5.88 -12.48 2.54
CA LYS A 61 5.13 -11.26 2.90
C LYS A 61 4.28 -10.82 1.71
N GLN A 62 3.06 -10.34 1.95
CA GLN A 62 2.08 -10.09 0.90
C GLN A 62 1.34 -8.78 1.14
N GLU A 63 0.96 -8.12 0.05
CA GLU A 63 -0.03 -7.03 0.10
C GLU A 63 -1.02 -7.26 -1.03
N ALA A 64 -2.28 -6.94 -0.77
CA ALA A 64 -3.33 -6.98 -1.77
C ALA A 64 -4.18 -5.72 -1.66
N SER A 65 -4.69 -5.25 -2.79
CA SER A 65 -5.58 -4.11 -2.80
C SER A 65 -6.63 -4.19 -3.89
N VAL A 66 -7.68 -3.41 -3.66
CA VAL A 66 -8.76 -3.15 -4.61
C VAL A 66 -8.74 -1.66 -4.90
N THR A 67 -8.74 -1.30 -6.18
CA THR A 67 -8.76 0.07 -6.65
C THR A 67 -10.05 0.35 -7.41
N SER A 68 -10.50 1.59 -7.36
CA SER A 68 -11.57 2.11 -8.21
C SER A 68 -11.21 3.51 -8.63
N ASP A 69 -11.53 3.84 -9.88
CA ASP A 69 -11.39 5.18 -10.42
C ASP A 69 -12.64 5.51 -11.24
N PHE A 70 -13.30 6.61 -10.94
CA PHE A 70 -14.50 7.06 -11.63
C PHE A 70 -14.34 8.48 -12.16
N ILE A 71 -14.48 8.63 -13.46
CA ILE A 71 -14.46 9.90 -14.17
C ILE A 71 -15.89 10.44 -14.22
N PHE A 72 -16.09 11.62 -13.64
CA PHE A 72 -17.33 12.39 -13.73
C PHE A 72 -17.26 13.29 -14.96
N PRO A 73 -18.04 13.01 -16.01
CA PRO A 73 -18.09 13.86 -17.18
C PRO A 73 -18.86 15.15 -16.87
N GLY A 74 -18.42 16.26 -17.44
CA GLY A 74 -19.06 17.55 -17.29
C GLY A 74 -18.28 18.64 -18.02
N PRO A 75 -18.70 19.91 -17.89
CA PRO A 75 -17.94 21.05 -18.41
C PRO A 75 -16.51 21.12 -17.85
N GLU A 76 -16.36 20.79 -16.57
CA GLU A 76 -15.08 20.64 -15.89
C GLU A 76 -15.00 19.18 -15.39
N PRO A 77 -14.41 18.25 -16.18
CA PRO A 77 -14.35 16.85 -15.82
C PRO A 77 -13.39 16.63 -14.65
N PHE A 78 -13.76 15.72 -13.75
CA PHE A 78 -12.91 15.32 -12.62
C PHE A 78 -13.00 13.82 -12.39
N SER A 79 -12.01 13.25 -11.71
CA SER A 79 -11.99 11.86 -11.30
C SER A 79 -12.01 11.74 -9.79
N VAL A 80 -12.63 10.68 -9.28
CA VAL A 80 -12.51 10.25 -7.89
C VAL A 80 -11.96 8.85 -7.90
N TYR A 81 -10.86 8.65 -7.19
CA TYR A 81 -10.19 7.36 -7.10
C TYR A 81 -10.02 6.94 -5.65
N PHE A 82 -10.04 5.64 -5.42
CA PHE A 82 -9.72 5.05 -4.12
C PHE A 82 -8.93 3.76 -4.28
N GLU A 83 -8.12 3.46 -3.28
CA GLU A 83 -7.46 2.19 -3.07
C GLU A 83 -7.72 1.72 -1.64
N TYR A 84 -8.16 0.47 -1.50
CA TYR A 84 -8.26 -0.22 -0.21
C TYR A 84 -7.27 -1.38 -0.22
N ALA A 85 -6.20 -1.26 0.57
CA ALA A 85 -5.09 -2.19 0.62
C ALA A 85 -5.01 -2.91 1.97
N ALA A 86 -4.37 -4.08 1.97
CA ALA A 86 -4.20 -4.93 3.15
C ALA A 86 -2.89 -5.73 3.07
N ASN A 87 -2.18 -5.82 4.19
CA ASN A 87 -0.92 -6.59 4.35
C ASN A 87 -1.18 -7.96 4.98
N ASP A 88 -2.27 -8.09 5.75
CA ASP A 88 -2.65 -9.32 6.43
C ASP A 88 -4.02 -9.82 5.95
N THR A 89 -4.28 -11.12 6.10
CA THR A 89 -5.63 -11.68 6.10
C THR A 89 -6.21 -11.65 7.51
N SER A 90 -7.48 -11.29 7.64
CA SER A 90 -8.19 -11.31 8.92
C SER A 90 -8.89 -12.65 9.14
N MET A 91 -8.86 -13.15 10.38
CA MET A 91 -9.51 -14.40 10.81
C MET A 91 -9.16 -15.64 9.98
N GLY A 92 -7.96 -15.69 9.37
CA GLY A 92 -7.55 -16.80 8.52
C GLY A 92 -8.37 -16.93 7.23
N ARG A 93 -9.07 -15.87 6.80
CA ARG A 93 -9.85 -15.85 5.56
C ARG A 93 -9.17 -14.98 4.52
N SER A 94 -8.86 -15.57 3.36
CA SER A 94 -8.10 -14.94 2.27
C SER A 94 -8.77 -13.73 1.61
N TYR A 95 -10.06 -13.50 1.87
CA TYR A 95 -10.85 -12.39 1.35
C TYR A 95 -11.13 -11.29 2.39
N LEU A 96 -10.78 -11.49 3.66
CA LEU A 96 -10.91 -10.47 4.68
C LEU A 96 -9.58 -9.74 4.85
N PHE A 97 -9.60 -8.44 4.61
CA PHE A 97 -8.43 -7.57 4.75
C PHE A 97 -8.13 -7.28 6.22
N GLY A 98 -6.89 -7.54 6.62
CA GLY A 98 -6.32 -7.25 7.93
C GLY A 98 -5.24 -6.16 7.81
N LYS A 99 -5.16 -5.29 8.82
CA LYS A 99 -4.32 -4.09 8.84
C LYS A 99 -4.49 -3.25 7.55
N PRO A 100 -5.65 -2.61 7.37
CA PRO A 100 -5.93 -1.89 6.15
C PRO A 100 -5.11 -0.61 5.99
N ASP A 101 -4.92 -0.22 4.73
CA ASP A 101 -4.51 1.10 4.27
C ASP A 101 -5.54 1.60 3.25
N ILE A 102 -5.85 2.89 3.30
CA ILE A 102 -6.81 3.56 2.43
C ILE A 102 -6.10 4.71 1.76
N SER A 103 -6.20 4.77 0.44
CA SER A 103 -5.93 5.97 -0.35
C SER A 103 -7.22 6.44 -1.01
N ALA A 104 -7.49 7.74 -1.01
CA ALA A 104 -8.61 8.31 -1.74
C ALA A 104 -8.23 9.69 -2.26
N GLY A 105 -8.64 10.01 -3.47
CA GLY A 105 -8.35 11.31 -4.06
C GLY A 105 -9.40 11.77 -5.04
N ILE A 106 -9.34 13.07 -5.30
CA ILE A 106 -10.10 13.76 -6.34
C ILE A 106 -9.11 14.53 -7.22
N ASP A 107 -9.25 14.40 -8.53
CA ASP A 107 -8.38 15.04 -9.51
C ASP A 107 -9.22 15.77 -10.57
N PHE A 108 -8.96 17.06 -10.71
CA PHE A 108 -9.49 17.93 -11.76
C PHE A 108 -8.37 18.11 -12.78
N ALA A 109 -8.48 17.44 -13.92
CA ALA A 109 -7.49 17.55 -14.99
C ALA A 109 -7.44 18.97 -15.57
N HIS A 110 -8.59 19.66 -15.58
CA HIS A 110 -8.71 21.06 -15.93
C HIS A 110 -9.75 21.74 -15.04
N LEU A 111 -9.39 22.90 -14.51
CA LEU A 111 -10.23 23.85 -13.81
C LEU A 111 -9.82 25.25 -14.26
N GLY A 112 -10.28 25.64 -15.44
CA GLY A 112 -9.75 26.81 -16.15
C GLY A 112 -8.27 26.60 -16.55
N PRO A 113 -7.34 27.49 -16.17
CA PRO A 113 -5.91 27.32 -16.48
C PRO A 113 -5.18 26.41 -15.48
N PHE A 114 -5.88 25.84 -14.50
CA PHE A 114 -5.30 25.04 -13.44
C PHE A 114 -5.65 23.56 -13.57
N ASP A 115 -4.84 22.71 -12.95
CA ASP A 115 -5.22 21.36 -12.53
C ASP A 115 -5.12 21.29 -11.00
N LEU A 116 -5.92 20.42 -10.40
CA LEU A 116 -5.97 20.29 -8.96
C LEU A 116 -6.14 18.83 -8.57
N THR A 117 -5.32 18.37 -7.64
CA THR A 117 -5.47 17.06 -7.00
C THR A 117 -5.46 17.23 -5.50
N TYR A 118 -6.42 16.61 -4.83
CA TYR A 118 -6.33 16.37 -3.41
C TYR A 118 -6.37 14.87 -3.14
N GLU A 119 -5.44 14.39 -2.33
CA GLU A 119 -5.33 12.99 -1.97
C GLU A 119 -5.15 12.85 -0.46
N PHE A 120 -5.90 11.93 0.12
CA PHE A 120 -5.82 11.49 1.49
C PHE A 120 -5.34 10.05 1.53
N ASN A 121 -4.43 9.74 2.44
CA ASN A 121 -4.06 8.36 2.74
C ASN A 121 -4.10 8.12 4.25
N SER A 122 -4.53 6.94 4.68
CA SER A 122 -4.52 6.50 6.08
C SER A 122 -4.21 5.03 6.19
N TRP A 123 -3.21 4.71 7.00
CA TRP A 123 -2.74 3.35 7.21
C TRP A 123 -2.85 2.94 8.68
N SER A 124 -3.13 1.65 8.87
CA SER A 124 -3.15 1.02 10.18
C SER A 124 -1.77 0.96 10.83
N PRO A 125 -1.71 0.81 12.16
CA PRO A 125 -0.49 0.47 12.87
C PRO A 125 0.27 -0.69 12.22
N THR A 126 1.61 -0.63 12.22
CA THR A 126 2.52 -1.63 11.65
C THR A 126 2.40 -1.89 10.15
N TRP A 127 1.76 -1.00 9.39
CA TRP A 127 1.67 -1.12 7.92
C TRP A 127 3.05 -1.13 7.25
N TYR A 128 3.84 -0.07 7.47
CA TYR A 128 5.19 0.08 6.88
C TYR A 128 6.31 -0.61 7.67
N VAL A 129 6.09 -0.89 8.95
CA VAL A 129 7.12 -1.44 9.84
C VAL A 129 6.82 -2.89 10.20
N HIS A 130 7.87 -3.70 10.25
CA HIS A 130 7.75 -5.11 10.55
C HIS A 130 8.74 -5.52 11.65
N GLY A 131 8.29 -6.22 12.68
CA GLY A 131 9.17 -6.77 13.72
C GLY A 131 9.58 -8.21 13.41
N ALA A 132 10.79 -8.62 13.79
CA ALA A 132 11.15 -10.03 13.85
C ALA A 132 10.41 -10.70 15.01
N THR A 133 9.73 -11.82 14.74
CA THR A 133 9.10 -12.65 15.79
C THR A 133 9.56 -14.10 15.66
N ASN A 134 9.35 -14.91 16.70
CA ASN A 134 9.71 -16.34 16.69
C ASN A 134 8.98 -17.16 15.62
N VAL A 135 7.92 -16.60 15.02
CA VAL A 135 7.16 -17.19 13.92
C VAL A 135 7.40 -16.48 12.58
N GLN A 136 7.94 -15.26 12.60
CA GLN A 136 8.23 -14.46 11.41
C GLN A 136 9.67 -13.95 11.43
N THR A 137 10.56 -14.79 10.90
CA THR A 137 12.01 -14.62 10.94
C THR A 137 12.59 -13.84 9.76
N GLY A 138 11.81 -13.67 8.68
CA GLY A 138 12.18 -12.92 7.46
C GLY A 138 11.57 -11.52 7.37
N TYR A 139 12.07 -10.70 6.43
CA TYR A 139 11.56 -9.36 6.08
C TYR A 139 11.49 -8.35 7.24
N GLN A 140 12.57 -8.29 8.04
CA GLN A 140 12.66 -7.45 9.25
C GLN A 140 12.57 -5.94 8.98
N TYR A 141 12.80 -5.51 7.74
CA TYR A 141 12.67 -4.11 7.32
C TYR A 141 11.36 -3.85 6.57
N GLY A 142 10.38 -4.75 6.64
CA GLY A 142 9.13 -4.63 5.91
C GLY A 142 9.28 -4.90 4.40
N ILE A 143 8.36 -4.36 3.60
CA ILE A 143 8.42 -4.41 2.14
C ILE A 143 9.26 -3.21 1.69
N THR A 144 10.58 -3.32 1.80
CA THR A 144 11.53 -2.27 1.47
C THR A 144 12.59 -2.73 0.48
N ASN A 145 13.16 -1.79 -0.27
CA ASN A 145 14.35 -1.94 -1.09
C ASN A 145 15.35 -0.85 -0.71
N ASP A 146 16.56 -1.21 -0.29
CA ASP A 146 17.57 -0.25 0.20
C ASP A 146 17.02 0.76 1.23
N TYR A 147 16.24 0.24 2.18
CA TYR A 147 15.53 1.00 3.24
C TYR A 147 14.47 2.00 2.75
N GLN A 148 14.17 2.02 1.45
CA GLN A 148 13.02 2.74 0.91
C GLN A 148 11.81 1.81 0.88
N SER A 149 10.67 2.30 1.33
CA SER A 149 9.39 1.60 1.30
C SER A 149 8.97 1.33 -0.13
N ILE A 150 8.64 0.08 -0.42
CA ILE A 150 7.97 -0.30 -1.66
C ILE A 150 6.49 -0.10 -1.41
N GLY A 151 5.92 1.00 -1.92
CA GLY A 151 4.53 1.38 -1.68
C GLY A 151 4.37 2.89 -1.78
N ASN A 152 3.52 3.46 -0.93
CA ASN A 152 3.36 4.92 -0.86
C ASN A 152 4.65 5.60 -0.33
N TRP A 153 4.99 6.76 -0.91
CA TRP A 153 6.10 7.63 -0.48
C TRP A 153 6.11 7.95 1.02
N PHE A 154 4.95 7.99 1.69
CA PHE A 154 4.88 8.22 3.13
C PHE A 154 5.55 7.10 3.95
N GLY A 155 5.67 5.89 3.41
CA GLY A 155 6.43 4.81 4.03
C GLY A 155 7.92 5.16 4.24
N ASP A 156 8.51 5.97 3.36
CA ASP A 156 9.90 6.43 3.49
C ASP A 156 10.11 7.43 4.64
N GLN A 157 9.02 8.02 5.13
CA GLN A 157 9.05 8.96 6.25
C GLN A 157 8.97 8.24 7.61
N ARG A 158 8.87 6.92 7.62
CA ARG A 158 8.76 6.10 8.84
C ARG A 158 10.13 5.69 9.34
N VAL A 159 10.32 5.73 10.66
CA VAL A 159 11.47 5.07 11.29
C VAL A 159 11.27 3.56 11.20
N LEU A 160 12.12 2.89 10.44
CA LEU A 160 12.18 1.43 10.38
C LEU A 160 12.87 0.88 11.64
N ALA A 161 12.49 -0.33 12.05
CA ALA A 161 13.15 -0.99 13.17
C ALA A 161 14.59 -1.34 12.78
N THR A 162 15.55 -1.01 13.64
CA THR A 162 16.93 -1.52 13.55
C THR A 162 17.30 -2.24 14.84
N ALA A 163 18.51 -2.82 14.90
CA ALA A 163 19.01 -3.41 16.15
C ALA A 163 19.08 -2.41 17.32
N SER A 164 19.03 -1.10 17.05
CA SER A 164 19.17 -0.02 18.03
C SER A 164 18.04 1.00 18.04
N THR A 165 16.99 0.84 17.21
CA THR A 165 15.89 1.81 17.11
C THR A 165 14.53 1.12 17.13
N PHE A 166 13.57 1.77 17.80
CA PHE A 166 12.18 1.36 17.78
C PHE A 166 11.52 1.90 16.50
N ALA A 167 10.82 1.03 15.79
CA ALA A 167 10.06 1.40 14.60
C ALA A 167 8.87 2.30 14.96
N ASP A 168 8.47 3.17 14.02
CA ASP A 168 7.18 3.85 14.08
C ASP A 168 6.05 2.86 13.81
N GLN A 169 5.58 2.17 14.85
CA GLN A 169 4.53 1.16 14.77
C GLN A 169 3.11 1.72 14.74
N VAL A 170 2.97 3.03 14.91
CA VAL A 170 1.67 3.72 14.99
C VAL A 170 0.98 3.80 13.62
N GLY A 171 -0.35 3.88 13.61
CA GLY A 171 -1.07 4.27 12.40
C GLY A 171 -0.74 5.71 12.01
N GLY A 172 -1.19 6.13 10.85
CA GLY A 172 -0.95 7.49 10.41
C GLY A 172 -1.82 7.88 9.24
N GLN A 173 -1.78 9.16 8.95
CA GLN A 173 -2.48 9.75 7.84
C GLN A 173 -1.61 10.76 7.13
N SER A 174 -1.96 11.02 5.88
CA SER A 174 -1.32 12.03 5.07
C SER A 174 -2.33 12.70 4.17
N ASN A 175 -2.03 13.96 3.85
CA ASN A 175 -2.81 14.77 2.94
C ASN A 175 -1.87 15.34 1.89
N MET A 176 -2.29 15.36 0.64
CA MET A 176 -1.56 15.94 -0.47
C MET A 176 -2.47 16.87 -1.23
N LEU A 177 -2.02 18.10 -1.45
CA LEU A 177 -2.64 19.05 -2.37
C LEU A 177 -1.65 19.35 -3.49
N ARG A 178 -2.04 19.09 -4.73
CA ARG A 178 -1.33 19.48 -5.93
C ARG A 178 -2.16 20.52 -6.67
N VAL A 179 -1.52 21.63 -7.04
CA VAL A 179 -2.10 22.64 -7.91
C VAL A 179 -1.12 22.89 -9.04
N GLY A 180 -1.54 22.60 -10.26
CA GLY A 180 -0.82 22.95 -11.47
C GLY A 180 -1.42 24.16 -12.15
N TRP A 181 -0.61 24.92 -12.87
CA TRP A 181 -1.02 26.11 -13.62
C TRP A 181 -0.30 26.16 -14.96
N THR A 182 -1.07 26.28 -16.04
CA THR A 182 -0.56 26.55 -17.39
C THR A 182 -0.75 28.03 -17.71
N PRO A 183 0.29 28.88 -17.53
CA PRO A 183 0.17 30.30 -17.83
C PRO A 183 0.01 30.56 -19.34
N PRO A 184 -0.66 31.66 -19.74
CA PRO A 184 -0.82 32.04 -21.14
C PRO A 184 0.49 32.31 -21.89
N PHE A 185 1.57 32.64 -21.16
CA PHE A 185 2.90 32.86 -21.73
C PHE A 185 3.67 31.55 -21.99
N GLY A 186 3.06 30.40 -21.70
CA GLY A 186 3.63 29.08 -21.91
C GLY A 186 4.36 28.51 -20.68
N GLY A 187 4.43 27.19 -20.63
CA GLY A 187 5.03 26.44 -19.52
C GLY A 187 4.01 25.81 -18.58
N TYR A 188 4.50 25.24 -17.48
CA TYR A 188 3.70 24.61 -16.43
C TYR A 188 4.36 24.86 -15.08
N LEU A 189 3.59 25.40 -14.13
CA LEU A 189 4.01 25.62 -12.76
C LEU A 189 3.20 24.70 -11.84
N GLN A 190 3.87 24.02 -10.91
CA GLN A 190 3.21 23.09 -10.00
C GLN A 190 3.62 23.37 -8.56
N LEU A 191 2.61 23.55 -7.70
CA LEU A 191 2.75 23.51 -6.25
C LEU A 191 2.29 22.14 -5.75
N ARG A 192 3.08 21.52 -4.86
CA ARG A 192 2.68 20.31 -4.14
C ARG A 192 2.92 20.50 -2.66
N LEU A 193 1.86 20.46 -1.88
CA LEU A 193 1.88 20.52 -0.42
C LEU A 193 1.55 19.12 0.12
N ARG A 194 2.27 18.70 1.16
CA ARG A 194 2.05 17.42 1.82
C ARG A 194 2.06 17.62 3.32
N GLU A 195 1.10 17.01 3.99
CA GLU A 195 1.04 16.90 5.44
C GLU A 195 1.11 15.43 5.84
N LEU A 196 1.79 15.14 6.94
CA LEU A 196 1.94 13.82 7.51
C LEU A 196 1.66 13.92 9.01
N ALA A 197 0.80 13.05 9.52
CA ALA A 197 0.50 12.97 10.94
C ALA A 197 0.44 11.52 11.41
N ASN A 198 1.07 11.24 12.55
CA ASN A 198 0.90 9.97 13.25
C ASN A 198 -0.44 9.98 14.00
N GLU A 199 -1.09 8.83 14.09
CA GLU A 199 -2.23 8.66 15.00
C GLU A 199 -1.79 8.85 16.44
N ALA A 200 -2.64 9.49 17.25
CA ALA A 200 -2.40 9.64 18.68
C ALA A 200 -2.38 8.26 19.34
N GLN A 201 -1.29 7.93 20.02
CA GLN A 201 -1.24 6.75 20.87
C GLN A 201 -2.12 7.00 22.09
N THR A 202 -3.17 6.20 22.27
CA THR A 202 -3.79 6.06 23.59
C THR A 202 -2.92 5.11 24.39
N GLU A 203 -2.15 5.64 25.34
CA GLU A 203 -1.48 4.80 26.34
C GLU A 203 -2.57 4.15 27.20
N PHE A 204 -2.59 2.81 27.25
CA PHE A 204 -3.43 2.01 28.14
C PHE A 204 -2.55 1.23 29.10
#